data_AF-A0A950Z714-F1
#
_entry.id   AF-A0A950Z714-F1
#
_cell.length_a   1.000
_cell.length_b   1.000
_cell.length_c   1.000
_cell.angle_alpha   90.00
_cell.angle_beta   90.00
_cell.angle_gamma   90.00
#
_symmetry.space_group_name_H-M   'P 1'
#
loop_
_entity.id
_entity.type
_entity.pdbx_description
1 polymer ?
#
loop_
_entity_poly.entity_id
_entity_poly.type
_entity_poly.pdbx_seq_one_letter_code
_entity_poly.pdbx_strand_id
1 'polypeptide(L)'
;MEYEKQLENHARRNSSRGLALATGGKIRTFWNFYLGPALTIPLLLCPFIWRGPNMGIVAVSLVLVGFENLTFHAYQPHYTAPVAGLVLLMVVLGFERLRRLRSAGLFLSRTLPIVCALGLLIPMSGRFIQSELPQHFSGLAHFWASEFQSTWPREQLRAQLLNEGGKDLVFVRYRYPEHNLDNEWVFNRANLDEAKIIWARELDSESNLRLIERFPGRRIWLGEPDLRPPRIGPYPPAIAAPLEPVKSMISR
;
A
#
# COMPACT_ATOMS: atom_id res chain seq x y z
N MET A 1 6.41 -8.99 14.72
CA MET A 1 6.01 -7.98 13.71
C MET A 1 4.60 -8.18 13.17
N GLU A 2 4.33 -8.95 12.10
CA GLU A 2 2.94 -9.07 11.58
C GLU A 2 2.01 -9.77 12.57
N TYR A 3 2.43 -10.91 13.12
CA TYR A 3 1.67 -11.64 14.13
C TYR A 3 1.42 -10.82 15.40
N GLU A 4 2.42 -10.06 15.87
CA GLU A 4 2.26 -9.18 17.04
C GLU A 4 1.36 -7.98 16.75
N LYS A 5 1.47 -7.35 15.58
CA LYS A 5 0.52 -6.32 15.12
C LYS A 5 -0.89 -6.89 15.00
N GLN A 6 -1.04 -8.11 14.48
CA GLN A 6 -2.32 -8.80 14.41
C GLN A 6 -2.88 -9.11 15.80
N LEU A 7 -2.04 -9.52 16.76
CA LEU A 7 -2.41 -9.74 18.16
C LEU A 7 -2.84 -8.43 18.83
N GLU A 8 -2.10 -7.34 18.65
CA GLU A 8 -2.44 -6.03 19.20
C GLU A 8 -3.75 -5.50 18.59
N ASN A 9 -3.92 -5.66 17.27
CA ASN A 9 -5.16 -5.31 16.58
C ASN A 9 -6.34 -6.20 17.03
N HIS A 10 -6.09 -7.49 17.30
CA HIS A 10 -7.08 -8.41 17.84
C HIS A 10 -7.50 -8.00 19.26
N ALA A 11 -6.55 -7.64 20.12
CA ALA A 11 -6.84 -7.15 21.47
C ALA A 11 -7.64 -5.83 21.44
N ARG A 12 -7.33 -4.91 20.50
CA ARG A 12 -8.09 -3.67 20.31
C ARG A 12 -9.53 -3.91 19.86
N ARG A 13 -9.81 -5.00 19.12
CA ARG A 13 -11.16 -5.39 18.68
C ARG A 13 -12.11 -5.70 19.84
N ASN A 14 -11.59 -6.15 20.98
CA ASN A 14 -12.39 -6.53 22.15
C ASN A 14 -12.86 -5.32 23.00
N SER A 15 -12.61 -4.08 22.54
CA SER A 15 -13.07 -2.87 23.20
C SER A 15 -13.89 -1.99 22.25
N SER A 16 -14.98 -1.41 22.75
CA SER A 16 -15.80 -0.46 21.99
C SER A 16 -14.99 0.76 21.50
N ARG A 17 -14.04 1.23 22.32
CA ARG A 17 -13.10 2.31 21.98
C ARG A 17 -12.16 1.92 20.84
N GLY A 18 -11.59 0.72 20.88
CA GLY A 18 -10.70 0.23 19.82
C GLY A 18 -11.43 0.05 18.49
N LEU A 19 -12.66 -0.47 18.52
CA LEU A 19 -13.52 -0.56 17.34
C LEU A 19 -13.85 0.84 16.75
N ALA A 20 -14.19 1.81 17.60
CA ALA A 20 -14.49 3.17 17.17
C ALA A 20 -13.26 3.85 16.52
N LEU A 21 -12.08 3.72 17.14
CA LEU A 21 -10.83 4.27 16.60
C LEU A 21 -10.44 3.61 15.27
N ALA A 22 -10.53 2.28 15.18
CA ALA A 22 -10.26 1.55 13.94
C ALA A 22 -11.23 1.96 12.83
N THR A 23 -12.51 2.06 13.14
CA THR A 23 -13.55 2.51 12.19
C THR A 23 -13.30 3.94 11.73
N GLY A 24 -12.98 4.86 12.65
CA GLY A 24 -12.62 6.23 12.29
C GLY A 24 -11.39 6.31 11.38
N GLY A 25 -10.37 5.47 11.63
CA GLY A 25 -9.20 5.33 10.78
C GLY A 25 -9.54 4.87 9.36
N LYS A 26 -10.42 3.86 9.22
CA LYS A 26 -10.91 3.38 7.92
C LYS A 26 -11.69 4.46 7.17
N ILE A 27 -12.59 5.17 7.85
CA ILE A 27 -13.36 6.28 7.28
C ILE A 27 -12.42 7.38 6.79
N ARG A 28 -11.42 7.76 7.59
CA ARG A 28 -10.42 8.75 7.19
C ARG A 28 -9.62 8.30 5.96
N THR A 29 -9.23 7.03 5.92
CA THR A 29 -8.48 6.44 4.80
C THR A 29 -9.32 6.42 3.53
N PHE A 30 -10.58 5.99 3.61
CA PHE A 30 -11.55 6.07 2.52
C PHE A 30 -11.72 7.51 2.02
N TRP A 31 -11.95 8.45 2.95
CA TRP A 31 -12.14 9.86 2.63
C TRP A 31 -10.92 10.45 1.93
N ASN A 32 -9.72 10.23 2.45
CA ASN A 32 -8.47 10.68 1.83
C ASN A 32 -8.29 10.14 0.41
N PHE A 33 -8.67 8.87 0.18
CA PHE A 33 -8.47 8.21 -1.10
C PHE A 33 -9.50 8.62 -2.16
N TYR A 34 -10.79 8.66 -1.83
CA TYR A 34 -11.86 8.89 -2.83
C TYR A 34 -12.35 10.32 -2.95
N LEU A 35 -12.25 11.13 -1.88
CA LEU A 35 -12.95 12.41 -1.81
C LEU A 35 -12.00 13.58 -1.53
N GLY A 36 -11.27 13.50 -0.43
CA GLY A 36 -10.53 14.60 0.13
C GLY A 36 -11.40 15.84 0.43
N PRO A 37 -10.78 16.94 0.85
CA PRO A 37 -11.52 18.14 1.24
C PRO A 37 -12.28 18.79 0.08
N ALA A 38 -11.69 18.81 -1.13
CA ALA A 38 -12.31 19.48 -2.28
C ALA A 38 -13.62 18.81 -2.72
N LEU A 39 -13.66 17.47 -2.83
CA LEU A 39 -14.88 16.75 -3.25
C LEU A 39 -15.89 16.56 -2.11
N THR A 40 -15.54 16.91 -0.87
CA THR A 40 -16.51 16.91 0.25
C THR A 40 -17.55 18.00 0.09
N ILE A 41 -17.18 19.16 -0.47
CA ILE A 41 -18.06 20.32 -0.65
C ILE A 41 -19.34 19.99 -1.45
N PRO A 42 -19.27 19.40 -2.67
CA PRO A 42 -20.47 19.03 -3.41
C PRO A 42 -21.33 17.98 -2.68
N LEU A 43 -20.71 17.11 -1.86
CA LEU A 43 -21.42 16.09 -1.09
C LEU A 43 -22.20 16.65 0.11
N LEU A 44 -21.95 17.89 0.55
CA LEU A 44 -22.81 18.53 1.57
C LEU A 44 -24.25 18.70 1.08
N LEU A 45 -24.48 18.67 -0.23
CA LEU A 45 -25.80 18.72 -0.85
C LEU A 45 -26.45 17.34 -1.03
N CYS A 46 -25.81 16.26 -0.56
CA CYS A 46 -26.34 14.89 -0.60
C CYS A 46 -27.79 14.73 -0.12
N PRO A 47 -28.26 15.38 0.98
CA PRO A 47 -29.66 15.28 1.42
C PRO A 47 -30.69 15.63 0.33
N PHE A 48 -30.30 16.43 -0.67
CA PHE A 48 -31.16 16.82 -1.79
C PHE A 48 -31.02 15.91 -3.02
N ILE A 49 -30.08 14.95 -3.00
CA ILE A 49 -29.81 13.98 -4.06
C ILE A 49 -30.64 12.71 -3.85
N TRP A 50 -30.82 12.27 -2.59
CA TRP A 50 -31.47 11.00 -2.23
C TRP A 50 -32.95 10.86 -2.64
N ARG A 51 -33.59 11.92 -3.13
CA ARG A 51 -34.98 11.90 -3.63
C ARG A 51 -35.09 11.46 -5.09
N GLY A 52 -33.98 11.15 -5.76
CA GLY A 52 -33.96 10.70 -7.15
C GLY A 52 -34.33 9.22 -7.33
N PRO A 53 -34.68 8.79 -8.56
CA PRO A 53 -34.86 7.38 -8.86
C PRO A 53 -33.57 6.59 -8.62
N ASN A 54 -33.70 5.32 -8.23
CA ASN A 54 -32.59 4.38 -7.99
C ASN A 54 -31.62 4.73 -6.84
N MET A 55 -31.85 5.82 -6.10
CA MET A 55 -31.01 6.20 -4.96
C MET A 55 -31.05 5.20 -3.80
N GLY A 56 -32.13 4.40 -3.69
CA GLY A 56 -32.19 3.27 -2.77
C GLY A 56 -31.15 2.19 -3.07
N ILE A 57 -30.90 1.89 -4.36
CA ILE A 57 -29.87 0.93 -4.78
C ILE A 57 -28.48 1.47 -4.38
N VAL A 58 -28.22 2.75 -4.65
CA VAL A 58 -26.96 3.40 -4.27
C VAL A 58 -26.74 3.32 -2.76
N ALA A 59 -27.76 3.62 -1.96
CA ALA A 59 -27.68 3.53 -0.50
C ALA A 59 -27.36 2.11 -0.04
N VAL A 60 -28.08 1.10 -0.56
CA VAL A 60 -27.86 -0.31 -0.21
C VAL A 60 -26.45 -0.74 -0.59
N SER A 61 -25.97 -0.42 -1.80
CA SER A 61 -24.62 -0.76 -2.23
C SER A 61 -23.53 -0.14 -1.33
N LEU A 62 -23.68 1.14 -0.97
CA LEU A 62 -22.75 1.83 -0.07
C LEU A 62 -22.76 1.22 1.34
N VAL A 63 -23.94 0.84 1.84
CA VAL A 63 -24.08 0.18 3.16
C VAL A 63 -23.45 -1.21 3.15
N LEU A 64 -23.71 -2.03 2.11
CA LEU A 64 -23.16 -3.39 2.01
C LEU A 64 -21.63 -3.37 1.97
N VAL A 65 -21.04 -2.51 1.13
CA VAL A 65 -19.58 -2.37 1.09
C VAL A 65 -19.04 -1.74 2.36
N GLY A 66 -19.73 -0.75 2.93
CA GLY A 66 -19.36 -0.19 4.24
C GLY A 66 -19.31 -1.27 5.33
N PHE A 67 -20.28 -2.16 5.36
CA PHE A 67 -20.35 -3.28 6.30
C PHE A 67 -19.23 -4.30 6.08
N GLU A 68 -18.99 -4.72 4.84
CA GLU A 68 -17.86 -5.59 4.49
C GLU A 68 -16.54 -5.03 5.05
N ASN A 69 -16.29 -3.74 4.81
CA ASN A 69 -15.06 -3.09 5.23
C ASN A 69 -14.96 -2.88 6.74
N LEU A 70 -16.07 -2.79 7.47
CA LEU A 70 -16.06 -2.81 8.93
C LEU A 70 -15.52 -4.14 9.46
N THR A 71 -15.89 -5.26 8.84
CA THR A 71 -15.50 -6.61 9.28
C THR A 71 -14.05 -6.98 8.92
N PHE A 72 -13.47 -6.33 7.91
CA PHE A 72 -12.12 -6.65 7.43
C PHE A 72 -11.03 -5.95 8.26
N HIS A 73 -10.07 -6.70 8.80
CA HIS A 73 -9.03 -6.15 9.70
C HIS A 73 -7.89 -5.45 8.95
N ALA A 74 -7.57 -5.88 7.72
CA ALA A 74 -6.50 -5.32 6.90
C ALA A 74 -7.03 -4.39 5.80
N TYR A 75 -7.92 -3.46 6.17
CA TYR A 75 -8.58 -2.56 5.22
C TYR A 75 -7.58 -1.73 4.40
N GLN A 76 -7.65 -1.86 3.08
CA GLN A 76 -6.99 -0.95 2.13
C GLN A 76 -8.06 -0.24 1.29
N PRO A 77 -7.88 1.05 0.96
CA PRO A 77 -8.94 1.85 0.33
C PRO A 77 -9.37 1.31 -1.03
N HIS A 78 -8.48 0.66 -1.78
CA HIS A 78 -8.82 0.09 -3.08
C HIS A 78 -9.77 -1.13 -2.99
N TYR A 79 -9.97 -1.74 -1.81
CA TYR A 79 -10.99 -2.77 -1.61
C TYR A 79 -12.43 -2.24 -1.73
N THR A 80 -12.62 -0.92 -1.66
CA THR A 80 -13.92 -0.28 -1.94
C THR A 80 -14.13 0.06 -3.42
N ALA A 81 -13.24 -0.41 -4.33
CA ALA A 81 -13.37 -0.20 -5.77
C ALA A 81 -14.76 -0.53 -6.35
N PRO A 82 -15.50 -1.57 -5.89
CA PRO A 82 -16.84 -1.87 -6.42
C PRO A 82 -17.85 -0.70 -6.31
N VAL A 83 -17.68 0.20 -5.33
CA VAL A 83 -18.56 1.37 -5.17
C VAL A 83 -17.93 2.67 -5.67
N ALA A 84 -16.72 2.63 -6.25
CA ALA A 84 -16.03 3.83 -6.74
C ALA A 84 -16.89 4.61 -7.74
N GLY A 85 -17.56 3.91 -8.67
CA GLY A 85 -18.48 4.53 -9.63
C GLY A 85 -19.68 5.22 -8.95
N LEU A 86 -20.20 4.66 -7.86
CA LEU A 86 -21.29 5.26 -7.08
C LEU A 86 -20.81 6.50 -6.31
N VAL A 87 -19.60 6.47 -5.77
CA VAL A 87 -18.98 7.63 -5.13
C VAL A 87 -18.82 8.76 -6.14
N LEU A 88 -18.31 8.47 -7.34
CA LEU A 88 -18.20 9.45 -8.43
C LEU A 88 -19.57 9.99 -8.86
N LEU A 89 -20.58 9.13 -8.98
CA LEU A 89 -21.95 9.55 -9.26
C LEU A 89 -22.46 10.55 -8.21
N MET A 90 -22.27 10.26 -6.92
CA MET A 90 -22.67 11.17 -5.84
C MET A 90 -21.95 12.52 -5.91
N VAL A 91 -20.65 12.52 -6.25
CA VAL A 91 -19.87 13.74 -6.46
C VAL A 91 -20.42 14.55 -7.64
N VAL A 92 -20.70 13.92 -8.78
CA VAL A 92 -21.26 14.57 -9.97
C VAL A 92 -22.64 15.17 -9.69
N LEU A 93 -23.53 14.40 -9.05
CA LEU A 93 -24.85 14.89 -8.64
C LEU A 93 -24.73 16.04 -7.63
N GLY A 94 -23.76 15.98 -6.72
CA GLY A 94 -23.43 17.08 -5.80
C GLY A 94 -23.01 18.34 -6.54
N PHE A 95 -22.15 18.22 -7.56
CA PHE A 95 -21.77 19.34 -8.43
C PHE A 95 -22.94 19.91 -9.21
N GLU A 96 -23.84 19.06 -9.71
CA GLU A 96 -25.04 19.48 -10.41
C GLU A 96 -25.92 20.34 -9.49
N ARG A 97 -26.12 19.91 -8.24
CA ARG A 97 -26.88 20.68 -7.23
C ARG A 97 -26.15 21.95 -6.83
N LEU A 98 -24.84 21.89 -6.64
CA LEU A 98 -24.00 23.03 -6.29
C LEU A 98 -24.12 24.12 -7.36
N ARG A 99 -24.09 23.77 -8.64
CA ARG A 99 -24.22 24.72 -9.75
C ARG A 99 -25.56 25.44 -9.79
N ARG A 100 -26.62 24.89 -9.19
CA ARG A 100 -27.92 25.56 -9.05
C ARG A 100 -27.90 26.67 -7.99
N LEU A 101 -26.88 26.74 -7.13
CA LEU A 101 -26.70 27.78 -6.12
C LEU A 101 -26.08 29.07 -6.72
N ARG A 102 -26.75 29.65 -7.72
CA ARG A 102 -26.42 30.94 -8.35
C ARG A 102 -24.90 31.11 -8.63
N SER A 103 -24.37 32.31 -8.41
CA SER A 103 -22.97 32.67 -8.73
C SER A 103 -21.94 31.92 -7.88
N ALA A 104 -22.18 31.78 -6.58
CA ALA A 104 -21.28 31.06 -5.67
C ALA A 104 -21.14 29.58 -6.05
N GLY A 105 -22.27 28.94 -6.36
CA GLY A 105 -22.32 27.56 -6.84
C GLY A 105 -21.60 27.37 -8.17
N LEU A 106 -21.81 28.29 -9.13
CA LEU A 106 -21.10 28.27 -10.40
C LEU A 106 -19.58 28.44 -10.23
N PHE A 107 -19.15 29.37 -9.38
CA PHE A 107 -17.74 29.56 -9.05
C PHE A 107 -17.13 28.28 -8.45
N LEU A 108 -17.74 27.72 -7.40
CA LEU A 108 -17.24 26.50 -6.75
C LEU A 108 -17.21 25.30 -7.71
N SER A 109 -18.23 25.15 -8.56
CA SER A 109 -18.28 24.06 -9.55
C SER A 109 -17.15 24.12 -10.59
N ARG A 110 -16.54 25.30 -10.81
CA ARG A 110 -15.40 25.50 -11.72
C ARG A 110 -14.06 25.43 -10.98
N THR A 111 -14.00 25.99 -9.77
CA THR A 111 -12.75 26.08 -9.00
C THR A 111 -12.37 24.74 -8.38
N LEU A 112 -13.33 23.94 -7.88
CA LEU A 112 -13.02 22.68 -7.20
C LEU A 112 -12.34 21.64 -8.12
N PRO A 113 -12.75 21.42 -9.38
CA PRO A 113 -12.00 20.57 -10.31
C PRO A 113 -10.57 21.05 -10.55
N ILE A 114 -10.34 22.38 -10.61
CA ILE A 114 -9.00 22.95 -10.74
C ILE A 114 -8.16 22.64 -9.49
N VAL A 115 -8.73 22.77 -8.31
CA VAL A 115 -8.06 22.40 -7.04
C VAL A 115 -7.71 20.91 -7.03
N CYS A 116 -8.60 20.03 -7.50
CA CYS A 116 -8.29 18.60 -7.65
C CYS A 116 -7.14 18.36 -8.64
N ALA A 117 -7.16 19.02 -9.80
CA ALA A 117 -6.10 18.89 -10.80
C ALA A 117 -4.74 19.39 -10.24
N LEU A 118 -4.71 20.55 -9.58
CA LEU A 118 -3.52 21.05 -8.91
C LEU A 118 -3.06 20.11 -7.80
N GLY A 119 -3.99 19.55 -7.02
CA GLY A 119 -3.74 18.55 -5.98
C GLY A 119 -3.12 17.25 -6.51
N LEU A 120 -3.33 16.91 -7.79
CA LEU A 120 -2.66 15.78 -8.45
C LEU A 120 -1.30 16.18 -9.05
N LEU A 121 -1.23 17.37 -9.67
CA LEU A 121 -0.03 17.83 -10.39
C LEU A 121 1.11 18.25 -9.45
N ILE A 122 0.80 18.90 -8.32
CA ILE A 122 1.83 19.37 -7.37
C ILE A 122 2.62 18.19 -6.78
N PRO A 123 2.01 17.13 -6.23
CA PRO A 123 2.74 15.97 -5.72
C PRO A 123 3.47 15.20 -6.80
N MET A 124 2.87 15.09 -8.00
CA MET A 124 3.50 14.43 -9.14
C MET A 124 4.77 15.19 -9.58
N SER A 125 4.73 16.52 -9.64
CA SER A 125 5.92 17.34 -9.88
C SER A 125 6.95 17.20 -8.76
N GLY A 126 6.50 17.17 -7.49
CA GLY A 126 7.34 16.92 -6.32
C GLY A 126 8.12 15.61 -6.38
N ARG A 127 7.57 14.54 -6.99
CA ARG A 127 8.30 13.28 -7.22
C ARG A 127 9.48 13.44 -8.19
N PHE A 128 9.35 14.28 -9.23
CA PHE A 128 10.43 14.52 -10.19
C PHE A 128 11.57 15.38 -9.63
N ILE A 129 11.25 16.29 -8.69
CA ILE A 129 12.23 17.20 -8.09
C ILE A 129 12.61 16.82 -6.66
N GLN A 130 12.22 15.63 -6.18
CA GLN A 130 12.41 15.22 -4.79
C GLN A 130 13.88 15.22 -4.35
N SER A 131 14.80 14.92 -5.26
CA SER A 131 16.26 14.98 -5.01
C SER A 131 16.74 16.40 -4.71
N GLU A 132 16.05 17.40 -5.27
CA GLU A 132 16.40 18.82 -5.16
C GLU A 132 15.59 19.55 -4.07
N LEU A 133 14.54 18.91 -3.54
CA LEU A 133 13.69 19.51 -2.52
C LEU A 133 14.35 19.50 -1.14
N PRO A 134 14.31 20.62 -0.40
CA PRO A 134 14.69 20.64 1.01
C PRO A 134 13.94 19.59 1.83
N GLN A 135 14.59 18.98 2.82
CA GLN A 135 14.02 17.88 3.60
C GLN A 135 12.67 18.21 4.26
N HIS A 136 12.41 19.48 4.62
CA HIS A 136 11.12 19.91 5.19
C HIS A 136 9.96 19.89 4.18
N PHE A 137 10.24 19.78 2.88
CA PHE A 137 9.23 19.61 1.81
C PHE A 137 9.07 18.15 1.37
N SER A 138 9.77 17.20 1.99
CA SER A 138 9.68 15.76 1.66
C SER A 138 8.26 15.19 1.77
N GLY A 139 7.38 15.81 2.58
CA GLY A 139 5.97 15.45 2.71
C GLY A 139 5.10 15.79 1.48
N LEU A 140 5.53 16.68 0.59
CA LEU A 140 4.76 17.09 -0.59
C LEU A 140 4.54 15.94 -1.57
N ALA A 141 5.52 15.04 -1.69
CA ALA A 141 5.42 13.86 -2.54
C ALA A 141 4.39 12.82 -2.03
N HIS A 142 3.88 12.99 -0.80
CA HIS A 142 2.90 12.11 -0.16
C HIS A 142 1.49 12.72 -0.10
N PHE A 143 1.31 13.99 -0.45
CA PHE A 143 -0.03 14.58 -0.61
C PHE A 143 -0.71 13.93 -1.81
N TRP A 144 -1.89 13.31 -1.65
CA TRP A 144 -2.66 12.69 -2.74
C TRP A 144 -1.94 11.63 -3.59
N ALA A 145 -0.70 11.30 -3.22
CA ALA A 145 0.09 10.31 -3.89
C ALA A 145 -0.33 8.94 -3.37
N SER A 146 -0.56 8.03 -4.31
CA SER A 146 -0.62 6.61 -4.04
C SER A 146 0.53 6.19 -3.12
N GLU A 147 0.26 5.36 -2.11
CA GLU A 147 1.26 4.73 -1.22
C GLU A 147 2.38 4.02 -2.00
N PHE A 148 2.19 3.81 -3.31
CA PHE A 148 3.21 3.38 -4.25
C PHE A 148 4.31 4.44 -4.43
N GLN A 149 5.38 4.29 -3.65
CA GLN A 149 6.68 4.91 -3.90
C GLN A 149 7.28 4.33 -5.21
N SER A 150 7.67 5.20 -6.15
CA SER A 150 8.05 4.82 -7.52
C SER A 150 9.46 4.25 -7.67
N THR A 151 10.17 3.97 -6.59
CA THR A 151 11.51 3.36 -6.62
C THR A 151 11.47 2.08 -5.82
N TRP A 152 11.02 0.99 -6.44
CA TRP A 152 11.17 -0.34 -5.85
C TRP A 152 12.63 -0.77 -6.05
N PRO A 153 13.48 -0.74 -5.01
CA PRO A 153 14.92 -0.99 -5.18
C PRO A 153 15.16 -2.39 -5.73
N ARG A 154 14.28 -3.34 -5.38
CA ARG A 154 14.24 -4.69 -5.93
C ARG A 154 14.18 -4.73 -7.46
N GLU A 155 13.33 -3.94 -8.11
CA GLU A 155 13.17 -4.02 -9.57
C GLU A 155 14.39 -3.46 -10.30
N GLN A 156 15.05 -2.45 -9.72
CA GLN A 156 16.34 -1.96 -10.22
C GLN A 156 17.43 -3.02 -10.09
N LEU A 157 17.53 -3.67 -8.92
CA LEU A 157 18.48 -4.76 -8.67
C LEU A 157 18.18 -5.99 -9.54
N ARG A 158 16.89 -6.30 -9.76
CA ARG A 158 16.45 -7.35 -10.67
C ARG A 158 16.90 -7.07 -12.10
N ALA A 159 16.79 -5.82 -12.57
CA ALA A 159 17.26 -5.44 -13.90
C ALA A 159 18.79 -5.61 -14.02
N GLN A 160 19.54 -5.27 -12.97
CA GLN A 160 20.99 -5.49 -12.92
C GLN A 160 21.34 -6.98 -13.05
N LEU A 161 20.73 -7.85 -12.23
CA LEU A 161 20.95 -9.30 -12.30
C LEU A 161 20.58 -9.90 -13.66
N LEU A 162 19.47 -9.45 -14.26
CA LEU A 162 19.06 -9.91 -15.59
C LEU A 162 20.05 -9.49 -16.68
N ASN A 163 20.67 -8.32 -16.57
CA ASN A 163 21.65 -7.81 -17.51
C ASN A 163 23.00 -8.54 -17.42
N GLU A 164 23.39 -9.02 -16.24
CA GLU A 164 24.59 -9.86 -16.07
C GLU A 164 24.44 -11.25 -16.72
N GLY A 165 23.22 -11.63 -17.10
CA GLY A 165 22.91 -12.93 -17.73
C GLY A 165 23.08 -14.11 -16.77
N GLY A 166 22.62 -15.31 -17.17
CA GLY A 166 22.69 -16.51 -16.32
C GLY A 166 21.46 -16.72 -15.42
N LYS A 167 21.64 -17.56 -14.38
CA LYS A 167 20.60 -17.85 -13.38
C LYS A 167 21.10 -17.47 -11.98
N ASP A 168 20.22 -16.87 -11.18
CA ASP A 168 20.55 -16.36 -9.84
C ASP A 168 19.59 -16.94 -8.79
N LEU A 169 20.11 -17.12 -7.57
CA LEU A 169 19.36 -17.37 -6.34
C LEU A 169 19.73 -16.27 -5.34
N VAL A 170 18.76 -15.46 -4.93
CA VAL A 170 18.94 -14.34 -4.01
C VAL A 170 18.28 -14.68 -2.68
N PHE A 171 19.10 -14.87 -1.65
CA PHE A 171 18.62 -14.91 -0.27
C PHE A 171 18.38 -13.49 0.23
N VAL A 172 17.21 -13.24 0.80
CA VAL A 172 16.77 -11.94 1.29
C VAL A 172 16.81 -11.95 2.80
N ARG A 173 17.65 -11.09 3.38
CA ARG A 173 17.78 -10.91 4.83
C ARG A 173 16.99 -9.70 5.28
N TYR A 174 15.94 -9.96 6.04
CA TYR A 174 15.17 -8.92 6.71
C TYR A 174 15.74 -8.61 8.09
N ARG A 175 15.82 -7.33 8.44
CA ARG A 175 16.20 -6.89 9.79
C ARG A 175 15.00 -6.98 10.71
N TYR A 176 15.15 -7.73 11.79
CA TYR A 176 14.17 -7.79 12.85
C TYR A 176 14.61 -6.91 14.03
N PRO A 177 13.74 -6.08 14.62
CA PRO A 177 12.30 -5.89 14.31
C PRO A 177 11.97 -4.78 13.30
N GLU A 178 12.93 -4.20 12.56
CA GLU A 178 12.69 -2.96 11.81
C GLU A 178 12.06 -3.11 10.41
N HIS A 179 11.96 -4.34 9.89
CA HIS A 179 11.53 -4.58 8.51
C HIS A 179 10.11 -4.06 8.20
N ASN A 180 9.96 -3.27 7.13
CA ASN A 180 8.66 -2.89 6.61
C ASN A 180 8.06 -4.02 5.77
N LEU A 181 6.95 -4.61 6.24
CA LEU A 181 6.25 -5.73 5.59
C LEU A 181 5.72 -5.38 4.18
N ASP A 182 5.46 -4.11 3.90
CA ASP A 182 5.05 -3.67 2.56
C ASP A 182 6.23 -3.72 1.56
N ASN A 183 7.47 -3.84 2.04
CA ASN A 183 8.70 -3.96 1.25
C ASN A 183 9.18 -5.42 1.15
N GLU A 184 8.26 -6.35 0.87
CA GLU A 184 8.58 -7.76 0.64
C GLU A 184 9.24 -7.94 -0.75
N TRP A 185 10.38 -8.64 -0.78
CA TRP A 185 11.14 -8.93 -2.00
C TRP A 185 10.98 -10.37 -2.49
N VAL A 186 10.47 -11.28 -1.65
CA VAL A 186 10.37 -12.70 -1.95
C VAL A 186 9.10 -12.98 -2.76
N PHE A 187 9.16 -12.67 -4.06
CA PHE A 187 8.12 -12.99 -5.04
C PHE A 187 8.72 -13.68 -6.27
N ASN A 188 8.26 -14.89 -6.59
CA ASN A 188 8.78 -15.69 -7.69
C ASN A 188 7.72 -15.97 -8.75
N ARG A 189 8.19 -16.40 -9.93
CA ARG A 189 7.34 -17.04 -10.93
C ARG A 189 6.87 -18.40 -10.41
N ALA A 190 5.73 -18.87 -10.91
CA ALA A 190 5.18 -20.17 -10.52
C ALA A 190 6.13 -21.34 -10.87
N ASN A 191 6.74 -21.33 -12.06
CA ASN A 191 7.75 -22.30 -12.45
C ASN A 191 9.15 -21.81 -12.00
N LEU A 192 9.67 -22.38 -10.92
CA LEU A 192 10.98 -22.04 -10.35
C LEU A 192 12.16 -22.62 -11.15
N ASP A 193 11.98 -23.78 -11.79
CA ASP A 193 13.06 -24.44 -12.54
C ASP A 193 13.49 -23.61 -13.77
N GLU A 194 12.52 -22.94 -14.40
CA GLU A 194 12.74 -22.00 -15.52
C GLU A 194 13.01 -20.56 -15.09
N ALA A 195 12.81 -20.21 -13.82
CA ALA A 195 12.98 -18.84 -13.35
C ALA A 195 14.45 -18.40 -13.49
N LYS A 196 14.71 -17.26 -14.13
CA LYS A 196 16.08 -16.71 -14.22
C LYS A 196 16.60 -16.27 -12.85
N ILE A 197 15.73 -15.68 -12.03
CA ILE A 197 16.06 -15.25 -10.67
C ILE A 197 15.05 -15.90 -9.73
N ILE A 198 15.54 -16.56 -8.69
CA ILE A 198 14.75 -17.03 -7.55
C ILE A 198 15.09 -16.14 -6.37
N TRP A 199 14.08 -15.55 -5.73
CA TRP A 199 14.19 -14.82 -4.47
C TRP A 199 13.72 -15.75 -3.35
N ALA A 200 14.47 -15.83 -2.27
CA ALA A 200 14.11 -16.65 -1.13
C ALA A 200 14.41 -15.89 0.15
N ARG A 201 13.57 -16.05 1.18
CA ARG A 201 13.89 -15.52 2.51
C ARG A 201 15.08 -16.29 3.05
N GLU A 202 16.08 -15.59 3.58
CA GLU A 202 17.17 -16.25 4.30
C GLU A 202 16.63 -16.83 5.60
N LEU A 203 16.88 -18.12 5.82
CA LEU A 203 16.55 -18.85 7.03
C LEU A 203 17.86 -19.34 7.67
N ASP A 204 17.80 -20.49 8.34
CA ASP A 204 18.96 -21.18 8.88
C ASP A 204 19.84 -21.81 7.79
N SER A 205 21.04 -22.20 8.21
CA SER A 205 22.09 -22.80 7.39
C SER A 205 21.62 -24.01 6.58
N GLU A 206 20.91 -24.92 7.24
CA GLU A 206 20.48 -26.19 6.67
C GLU A 206 19.42 -25.95 5.61
N SER A 207 18.43 -25.11 5.91
CA SER A 207 17.38 -24.72 4.97
C SER A 207 17.93 -23.99 3.76
N ASN A 208 18.88 -23.07 3.95
CA ASN A 208 19.51 -22.34 2.84
C ASN A 208 20.35 -23.30 1.96
N LEU A 209 21.10 -24.24 2.55
CA LEU A 209 21.86 -25.24 1.81
C LEU A 209 20.95 -26.15 0.97
N ARG A 210 19.84 -26.65 1.54
CA ARG A 210 18.86 -27.45 0.78
C ARG A 210 18.33 -26.71 -0.44
N LEU A 211 18.14 -25.40 -0.35
CA LEU A 211 17.66 -24.61 -1.48
C LEU A 211 18.74 -24.42 -2.56
N ILE A 212 20.00 -24.23 -2.16
CA ILE A 212 21.15 -24.18 -3.07
C ILE A 212 21.29 -25.51 -3.83
N GLU A 213 21.18 -26.63 -3.11
CA GLU A 213 21.25 -27.98 -3.69
C GLU A 213 20.08 -28.26 -4.65
N ARG A 214 18.87 -27.77 -4.35
CA ARG A 214 17.69 -27.95 -5.21
C ARG A 214 17.80 -27.21 -6.55
N PHE A 215 18.54 -26.11 -6.59
CA PHE A 215 18.68 -25.24 -7.76
C PHE A 215 20.15 -25.03 -8.15
N PRO A 216 20.85 -26.09 -8.59
CA PRO A 216 22.27 -26.02 -8.91
C PRO A 216 22.55 -25.14 -10.13
N GLY A 217 23.78 -24.65 -10.25
CA GLY A 217 24.22 -23.82 -11.38
C GLY A 217 23.73 -22.37 -11.34
N ARG A 218 23.24 -21.90 -10.18
CA ARG A 218 22.86 -20.50 -9.94
C ARG A 218 23.96 -19.76 -9.18
N ARG A 219 24.17 -18.49 -9.51
CA ARG A 219 24.97 -17.59 -8.65
C ARG A 219 24.16 -17.24 -7.41
N ILE A 220 24.80 -17.24 -6.25
CA ILE A 220 24.13 -17.04 -4.97
C ILE A 220 24.41 -15.64 -4.44
N TRP A 221 23.33 -14.91 -4.13
CA TRP A 221 23.38 -13.52 -3.69
C TRP A 221 22.70 -13.34 -2.34
N LEU A 222 23.11 -12.32 -1.60
CA LEU A 222 22.46 -11.79 -0.42
C LEU A 222 21.85 -10.42 -0.75
N GLY A 223 20.54 -10.30 -0.64
CA GLY A 223 19.79 -9.05 -0.71
C GLY A 223 19.42 -8.54 0.68
N GLU A 224 19.71 -7.27 0.95
CA GLU A 224 19.46 -6.63 2.24
C GLU A 224 18.57 -5.38 2.02
N PRO A 225 17.23 -5.57 1.93
CA PRO A 225 16.28 -4.52 1.62
C PRO A 225 16.18 -3.42 2.68
N ASP A 226 16.49 -3.74 3.93
CA ASP A 226 16.31 -2.85 5.07
C ASP A 226 17.53 -1.94 5.31
N LEU A 227 18.60 -2.08 4.52
CA LEU A 227 19.71 -1.14 4.53
C LEU A 227 19.33 0.17 3.83
N ARG A 228 20.02 1.26 4.19
CA ARG A 228 19.88 2.57 3.54
C ARG A 228 21.25 2.99 2.99
N PRO A 229 21.50 2.90 1.67
CA PRO A 229 20.62 2.33 0.63
C PRO A 229 20.54 0.79 0.70
N PRO A 230 19.48 0.18 0.15
CA PRO A 230 19.37 -1.27 -0.02
C PRO A 230 20.55 -1.84 -0.80
N ARG A 231 20.95 -3.07 -0.51
CA ARG A 231 22.13 -3.70 -1.15
C ARG A 231 21.83 -5.10 -1.67
N ILE A 232 22.56 -5.48 -2.71
CA ILE A 232 22.73 -6.87 -3.14
C ILE A 232 24.22 -7.15 -3.28
N GLY A 233 24.68 -8.30 -2.83
CA GLY A 233 26.08 -8.71 -2.92
C GLY A 233 26.23 -10.22 -2.90
N PRO A 234 27.44 -10.76 -3.14
CA PRO A 234 27.68 -12.20 -3.10
C PRO A 234 27.26 -12.79 -1.75
N TYR A 235 26.62 -13.96 -1.77
CA TYR A 235 26.22 -14.63 -0.53
C TYR A 235 27.48 -15.13 0.22
N PRO A 236 27.65 -14.78 1.51
CA PRO A 236 28.88 -15.10 2.22
C PRO A 236 29.02 -16.62 2.41
N PRO A 237 30.21 -17.20 2.19
CA PRO A 237 30.46 -18.63 2.36
C PRO A 237 30.44 -19.11 3.82
N ALA A 238 30.45 -18.18 4.79
CA ALA A 238 30.47 -18.49 6.21
C ALA A 238 29.05 -18.60 6.76
N ILE A 239 28.52 -19.82 6.80
CA ILE A 239 27.39 -20.13 7.66
C ILE A 239 27.91 -20.89 8.89
N ALA A 240 28.26 -20.13 9.93
CA ALA A 240 28.45 -20.62 11.30
C ALA A 240 28.05 -19.52 12.30
N ALA A 241 26.84 -18.99 12.14
CA ALA A 241 26.14 -18.33 13.23
C ALA A 241 24.68 -18.75 13.11
N PRO A 242 24.12 -19.49 14.08
CA PRO A 242 22.67 -19.67 14.11
C PRO A 242 22.05 -18.28 14.19
N LEU A 243 21.18 -17.94 13.24
CA LEU A 243 20.21 -16.88 13.46
C LEU A 243 19.49 -17.24 14.76
N GLU A 244 19.45 -16.31 15.72
CA GLU A 244 18.74 -16.51 16.98
C GLU A 244 17.37 -17.13 16.68
N PRO A 245 17.04 -18.30 17.27
CA PRO A 245 15.79 -18.94 16.99
C PRO A 245 14.66 -17.97 17.33
N VAL A 246 13.78 -17.73 16.36
CA VAL A 246 12.46 -17.15 16.62
C VAL A 246 11.84 -18.04 17.69
N LYS A 247 11.83 -17.58 18.95
CA LYS A 247 11.17 -18.30 20.04
C LYS A 247 9.72 -18.50 19.61
N SER A 248 9.39 -19.72 19.19
CA SER A 248 8.03 -20.15 19.04
C SER A 248 7.40 -20.14 20.43
N MET A 249 6.76 -19.03 20.81
CA MET A 249 5.80 -19.01 21.91
C MET A 249 4.53 -19.74 21.45
N ILE A 250 4.65 -21.05 21.32
CA ILE A 250 3.53 -21.97 21.42
C ILE A 250 3.77 -22.73 22.72
N SER A 251 3.35 -22.12 23.83
CA SER A 251 2.96 -22.90 25.01
C SER A 251 1.46 -23.18 24.89
N ARG A 252 1.14 -24.45 25.07
CA ARG A 252 -0.19 -25.05 25.11
C ARG A 252 -1.20 -24.30 25.98
#